data_AF-A0A1I7LPT4-F1
#
_entry.id   AF-A0A1I7LPT4-F1
#
_cell.length_a   1.000
_cell.length_b   1.000
_cell.length_c   1.000
_cell.angle_alpha   90.00
_cell.angle_beta   90.00
_cell.angle_gamma   90.00
#
_symmetry.space_group_name_H-M   'P 1'
#
loop_
_entity.id
_entity.type
_entity.pdbx_description
1 polymer ?
#
loop_
_entity_poly.entity_id
_entity_poly.type
_entity_poly.pdbx_seq_one_letter_code
_entity_poly.pdbx_strand_id
1 'polypeptide(L)'
;MPTAADRDALIASAQRIGADPLDLATVMSFESGFSPSIRGGSGNRHIGLIQFGPTEQQQYGASQDQSFADQLPAVERYLTD
;
A
#
# COMPACT_ATOMS: atom_id res chain seq x y z
N MET A 1 -13.61 2.69 2.33
CA MET A 1 -13.75 1.29 1.89
C MET A 1 -13.36 1.20 0.43
N PRO A 2 -12.54 0.21 0.04
CA PRO A 2 -12.10 0.03 -1.35
C PRO A 2 -13.26 -0.17 -2.33
N THR A 3 -13.11 0.34 -3.55
CA THR A 3 -14.03 0.07 -4.67
C THR A 3 -13.91 -1.38 -5.15
N ALA A 4 -14.71 -1.80 -6.14
CA ALA A 4 -14.52 -3.10 -6.79
C ALA A 4 -13.19 -3.14 -7.55
N ALA A 5 -12.85 -2.06 -8.26
CA ALA A 5 -11.58 -1.95 -8.99
C ALA A 5 -10.36 -2.02 -8.05
N ASP A 6 -10.43 -1.39 -6.88
CA ASP A 6 -9.35 -1.47 -5.87
C ASP A 6 -9.17 -2.89 -5.34
N ARG A 7 -10.26 -3.64 -5.17
CA ARG A 7 -10.22 -5.04 -4.75
C ARG A 7 -9.57 -5.92 -5.82
N ASP A 8 -9.95 -5.75 -7.08
CA ASP A 8 -9.36 -6.50 -8.20
C ASP A 8 -7.86 -6.17 -8.34
N ALA A 9 -7.49 -4.90 -8.17
CA ALA A 9 -6.10 -4.46 -8.20
C ALA A 9 -5.28 -5.07 -7.06
N LEU A 10 -5.82 -5.10 -5.84
CA LEU A 10 -5.19 -5.75 -4.68
C LEU A 10 -4.97 -7.24 -4.94
N ILE A 11 -6.00 -7.96 -5.42
CA ILE A 11 -5.88 -9.40 -5.71
C ILE A 11 -4.79 -9.64 -6.75
N ALA A 12 -4.78 -8.86 -7.83
CA ALA A 12 -3.75 -8.97 -8.86
C ALA A 12 -2.34 -8.65 -8.33
N SER A 13 -2.24 -7.67 -7.42
CA SER A 13 -0.98 -7.29 -6.75
C SER A 13 -0.46 -8.41 -5.86
N ALA A 14 -1.32 -8.98 -5.01
CA ALA A 14 -0.98 -10.12 -4.15
C ALA A 14 -0.50 -11.32 -4.98
N GLN A 15 -1.18 -11.62 -6.10
CA GLN A 15 -0.76 -12.69 -7.02
C GLN A 15 0.62 -12.43 -7.65
N ARG A 16 0.92 -11.18 -8.03
CA ARG A 16 2.24 -10.82 -8.61
C ARG A 16 3.39 -11.06 -7.63
N ILE A 17 3.17 -10.80 -6.34
CA ILE A 17 4.19 -10.97 -5.30
C ILE A 17 4.13 -12.33 -4.58
N GLY A 18 3.22 -13.22 -5.00
CA GLY A 18 3.06 -14.55 -4.39
C GLY A 18 2.48 -14.54 -2.97
N ALA A 19 1.75 -13.48 -2.58
CA ALA A 19 1.08 -13.37 -1.29
C ALA A 19 -0.38 -13.84 -1.35
N ASP A 20 -0.94 -14.21 -0.19
CA ASP A 20 -2.39 -14.39 -0.06
C ASP A 20 -3.09 -13.00 -0.11
N PRO A 21 -4.12 -12.80 -0.96
CA PRO A 21 -4.82 -11.54 -1.04
C PRO A 21 -5.46 -11.09 0.29
N LEU A 22 -5.91 -12.02 1.14
CA LEU A 22 -6.49 -11.71 2.43
C LEU A 22 -5.44 -11.17 3.40
N ASP A 23 -4.23 -11.72 3.37
CA ASP A 23 -3.13 -11.26 4.22
C ASP A 23 -2.70 -9.84 3.80
N LEU A 24 -2.52 -9.59 2.50
CA LEU A 24 -2.19 -8.26 1.99
C LEU A 24 -3.29 -7.24 2.35
N ALA A 25 -4.56 -7.63 2.20
CA ALA A 25 -5.69 -6.78 2.59
C ALA A 25 -5.72 -6.53 4.10
N THR A 26 -5.37 -7.51 4.92
CA THR A 26 -5.31 -7.38 6.37
C THR A 26 -4.24 -6.37 6.78
N VAL A 27 -3.04 -6.44 6.20
CA VAL A 27 -1.98 -5.46 6.43
C VAL A 27 -2.44 -4.06 6.03
N MET A 28 -2.96 -3.88 4.82
CA MET A 28 -3.43 -2.56 4.37
C MET A 28 -4.57 -2.01 5.22
N SER A 29 -5.49 -2.87 5.67
CA SER A 29 -6.58 -2.48 6.57
C SER A 29 -6.03 -2.00 7.92
N PHE A 30 -5.06 -2.73 8.49
CA PHE A 30 -4.47 -2.42 9.78
C PHE A 30 -3.66 -1.11 9.72
N GLU A 31 -2.85 -0.93 8.69
CA GLU A 31 -1.93 0.20 8.56
C GLU A 31 -2.64 1.51 8.19
N SER A 32 -3.68 1.45 7.35
CA SER A 32 -4.24 2.66 6.73
C SER A 32 -5.76 2.70 6.65
N GLY A 33 -6.45 1.63 7.05
CA GLY A 33 -7.89 1.48 6.74
C GLY A 33 -8.16 1.54 5.23
N PHE A 34 -7.19 1.10 4.42
CA PHE A 34 -7.17 1.20 2.95
C PHE A 34 -7.06 2.62 2.37
N SER A 35 -6.57 3.59 3.14
CA SER A 35 -6.41 4.97 2.66
C SER A 35 -5.02 5.19 2.04
N PRO A 36 -4.90 5.44 0.72
CA PRO A 36 -3.59 5.68 0.08
C PRO A 36 -3.01 7.07 0.40
N SER A 37 -3.84 7.97 0.92
CA SER A 37 -3.46 9.36 1.21
C SER A 37 -3.30 9.65 2.71
N ILE A 38 -3.43 8.65 3.59
CA ILE A 38 -3.24 8.87 5.03
C ILE A 38 -1.77 9.11 5.36
N ARG A 39 -1.54 9.96 6.37
CA ARG A 39 -0.24 10.17 7.00
C ARG A 39 -0.33 9.81 8.48
N GLY A 40 0.65 9.08 8.97
CA GLY A 40 0.67 8.58 10.33
C GLY A 40 2.03 8.05 10.77
N GLY A 41 1.99 7.04 11.64
CA GLY A 41 3.16 6.44 12.27
C GLY A 41 3.97 7.41 13.15
N SER A 42 5.15 6.96 13.58
CA SER A 42 6.01 7.74 14.48
C SER A 42 6.42 9.06 13.85
N GLY A 43 6.15 10.16 14.56
CA GLY A 43 6.47 11.52 14.13
C GLY A 43 5.70 11.99 12.89
N ASN A 44 4.57 11.35 12.54
CA ASN A 44 3.76 11.69 11.36
C ASN A 44 4.52 11.57 10.02
N ARG A 45 5.45 10.61 9.94
CA ARG A 45 6.37 10.45 8.81
C ARG A 45 6.00 9.34 7.83
N HIS A 46 5.04 8.49 8.16
CA HIS A 46 4.67 7.34 7.35
C HIS A 46 3.42 7.64 6.51
N ILE A 47 3.32 7.09 5.30
CA ILE A 47 2.21 7.39 4.39
C ILE A 47 1.63 6.16 3.70
N GLY A 48 0.37 6.29 3.28
CA GLY A 48 -0.26 5.39 2.31
C GLY A 48 -0.62 4.02 2.85
N LEU A 49 -0.88 3.11 1.91
CA LEU A 49 -1.56 1.83 2.13
C LEU A 49 -0.89 0.95 3.17
N ILE A 50 0.44 0.99 3.26
CA ILE A 50 1.23 0.18 4.20
C ILE A 50 2.09 1.03 5.14
N GLN A 51 1.80 2.33 5.29
CA GLN A 51 2.58 3.25 6.12
C GLN A 51 4.08 3.27 5.75
N PHE A 52 4.41 3.54 4.48
CA PHE A 52 5.80 3.67 4.01
C PHE A 52 6.59 4.71 4.83
N GLY A 53 7.77 4.34 5.33
CA GLY A 53 8.71 5.28 5.95
C GLY A 53 9.37 6.22 4.92
N PRO A 54 10.09 7.26 5.36
CA PRO A 54 10.70 8.25 4.46
C PRO A 54 11.70 7.65 3.45
N THR A 55 12.43 6.61 3.85
CA THR A 55 13.38 5.92 2.96
C THR A 55 12.63 5.16 1.87
N GLU A 56 11.59 4.42 2.26
CA GLU A 56 10.78 3.63 1.34
C GLU A 56 9.98 4.52 0.37
N GLN A 57 9.48 5.66 0.85
CA GLN A 57 8.85 6.69 0.00
C GLN A 57 9.78 7.10 -1.15
N GLN A 58 11.05 7.36 -0.86
CA GLN A 58 12.04 7.76 -1.85
C GLN A 58 12.46 6.61 -2.77
N GLN A 59 12.67 5.41 -2.21
CA GLN A 59 13.16 4.24 -2.96
C GLN A 59 12.10 3.66 -3.91
N TYR A 60 10.84 3.62 -3.48
CA TYR A 60 9.76 2.97 -4.22
C TYR A 60 8.78 3.94 -4.87
N GLY A 61 8.91 5.25 -4.59
CA GLY A 61 8.10 6.29 -5.22
C GLY A 61 6.68 6.38 -4.68
N ALA A 62 6.45 6.01 -3.41
CA ALA A 62 5.14 6.15 -2.77
C ALA A 62 4.87 7.61 -2.41
N SER A 63 3.67 8.12 -2.72
CA SER A 63 3.21 9.45 -2.35
C SER A 63 1.72 9.45 -1.96
N GLN A 64 1.27 10.49 -1.24
CA GLN A 64 -0.14 10.63 -0.82
C GLN A 64 -1.07 11.07 -1.95
N ASP A 65 -0.52 11.46 -3.10
CA ASP A 65 -1.29 11.92 -4.27
C ASP A 65 -1.72 10.75 -5.17
N GLN A 66 -1.21 9.56 -4.90
CA GLN A 66 -1.54 8.34 -5.63
C GLN A 66 -2.93 7.83 -5.26
N SER A 67 -3.64 7.27 -6.25
CA SER A 67 -4.80 6.44 -5.97
C SER A 67 -4.38 5.11 -5.31
N PHE A 68 -5.35 4.33 -4.84
CA PHE A 68 -5.11 3.00 -4.31
C PHE A 68 -4.31 2.15 -5.30
N ALA A 69 -4.78 2.09 -6.56
CA ALA A 69 -4.16 1.30 -7.62
C ALA A 69 -2.78 1.84 -8.02
N ASP A 70 -2.59 3.16 -8.07
CA ASP A 70 -1.30 3.78 -8.43
C ASP A 70 -0.20 3.51 -7.41
N GLN A 71 -0.57 3.25 -6.14
CA GLN A 71 0.39 3.00 -5.07
C GLN A 71 0.79 1.52 -4.95
N LEU A 72 0.03 0.58 -5.52
CA LEU A 72 0.32 -0.85 -5.47
C LEU A 72 1.69 -1.24 -6.06
N PRO A 73 2.17 -0.67 -7.18
CA PRO A 73 3.52 -0.98 -7.67
C PRO A 73 4.64 -0.68 -6.66
N ALA A 74 4.48 0.36 -5.83
CA ALA A 74 5.43 0.66 -4.75
C ALA A 74 5.34 -0.37 -3.62
N VAL A 75 4.12 -0.83 -3.29
CA VAL A 75 3.87 -1.89 -2.30
C VAL A 75 4.52 -3.20 -2.76
N GLU A 76 4.31 -3.56 -4.02
CA GLU A 76 4.86 -4.78 -4.61
C GLU A 76 6.38 -4.80 -4.49
N ARG A 77 7.04 -3.74 -4.97
CA ARG A 77 8.50 -3.64 -4.94
C ARG A 77 9.05 -3.69 -3.51
N TYR A 78 8.42 -3.00 -2.55
CA TYR A 78 8.90 -3.02 -1.16
C TYR A 78 8.77 -4.39 -0.50
N LEU A 79 7.70 -5.14 -0.77
CA LEU A 79 7.47 -6.44 -0.13
C LEU A 79 8.30 -7.58 -0.75
N THR A 80 8.91 -7.36 -1.92
CA THR A 80 9.70 -8.37 -2.63
C THR A 80 11.19 -8.08 -2.73
N ASP A 81 11.64 -6.85 -2.42
CA ASP A 81 13.06 -6.48 -2.34
C ASP A 81 13.70 -7.00 -1.03
#